data_AF-A0A7W1TRZ8-F1
#
_entry.id   AF-A0A7W1TRZ8-F1
#
_cell.length_a   1.000
_cell.length_b   1.000
_cell.length_c   1.000
_cell.angle_alpha   90.00
_cell.angle_beta   90.00
_cell.angle_gamma   90.00
#
_symmetry.space_group_name_H-M   'P 1'
#
loop_
_entity.id
_entity.type
_entity.pdbx_description
1 polymer ?
#
loop_
_entity_poly.entity_id
_entity_poly.type
_entity_poly.pdbx_seq_one_letter_code
_entity_poly.pdbx_strand_id
1 'polypeptide(L)'
;APIDAVAAGLEAVGAPLQERRAIGRQRAAIIAANPELRARELIKLAAWSAALADTLQRRGLSAAAARLTAEVAIVVFRLAFDRWIEDTNDRDFPQLVREALDQLKAVTVGA
;
A
#
# COMPACT_ATOMS: atom_id res chain seq x y z
N ALA A 1 5.41 6.91 15.31
CA ALA A 1 4.24 7.68 14.82
C ALA A 1 3.21 6.73 14.19
N PRO A 2 1.94 7.12 14.03
CA PRO A 2 0.91 6.24 13.41
C PRO A 2 1.31 5.70 12.04
N ILE A 3 2.03 6.49 11.26
CA ILE A 3 2.55 6.09 9.95
C ILE A 3 3.60 4.98 10.03
N ASP A 4 4.39 4.91 11.11
CA ASP A 4 5.38 3.85 11.31
C ASP A 4 4.71 2.52 11.67
N ALA A 5 3.60 2.55 12.42
CA ALA A 5 2.81 1.36 12.71
C ALA A 5 2.16 0.79 11.44
N VAL A 6 1.70 1.68 10.55
CA VAL A 6 1.22 1.30 9.23
C VAL A 6 2.34 0.74 8.36
N ALA A 7 3.52 1.35 8.37
CA ALA A 7 4.70 0.87 7.66
C ALA A 7 5.03 -0.58 8.04
N ALA A 8 5.17 -0.85 9.34
CA ALA A 8 5.40 -2.20 9.86
C ALA A 8 4.30 -3.19 9.44
N GLY A 9 3.04 -2.73 9.42
CA GLY A 9 1.91 -3.53 8.92
C GLY A 9 2.03 -3.87 7.43
N LEU A 10 2.39 -2.90 6.58
CA LEU A 10 2.59 -3.10 5.15
C LEU A 10 3.78 -4.01 4.85
N GLU A 11 4.88 -3.87 5.58
CA GLU A 11 6.04 -4.78 5.48
C GLU A 11 5.66 -6.22 5.84
N ALA A 12 4.89 -6.40 6.93
CA ALA A 12 4.43 -7.72 7.37
C ALA A 12 3.50 -8.39 6.34
N VAL A 13 2.61 -7.62 5.70
CA VAL A 13 1.75 -8.12 4.60
C VAL A 13 2.57 -8.40 3.33
N GLY A 14 3.69 -7.70 3.17
CA GLY A 14 4.62 -7.83 2.05
C GLY A 14 5.35 -9.16 1.98
N ALA A 15 5.73 -9.75 3.12
CA ALA A 15 6.51 -10.97 3.15
C ALA A 15 5.79 -12.17 2.47
N PRO A 16 4.51 -12.46 2.75
CA PRO A 16 3.76 -13.49 2.01
C PRO A 16 3.56 -13.18 0.52
N LEU A 17 3.52 -11.88 0.15
CA LEU A 17 3.42 -11.48 -1.25
C LEU A 17 4.73 -11.76 -2.00
N GLN A 18 5.88 -11.58 -1.34
CA GLN A 18 7.20 -11.80 -1.93
C GLN A 18 7.32 -13.18 -2.59
N GLU A 19 6.85 -14.23 -1.91
CA GLU A 19 6.86 -15.61 -2.40
C GLU A 19 5.98 -15.83 -3.64
N ARG A 20 5.04 -14.91 -3.90
CA ARG A 20 4.01 -15.01 -4.94
C ARG A 20 4.16 -13.94 -6.03
N ARG A 21 5.36 -13.41 -6.22
CA ARG A 21 5.65 -12.32 -7.18
C ARG A 21 5.11 -12.57 -8.59
N ALA A 22 5.36 -13.75 -9.15
CA ALA A 22 4.89 -14.12 -10.48
C ALA A 22 3.35 -14.08 -10.59
N ILE A 23 2.65 -14.58 -9.55
CA ILE A 23 1.18 -14.55 -9.47
C ILE A 23 0.69 -13.10 -9.34
N GLY A 24 1.35 -12.29 -8.51
CA GLY A 24 1.05 -10.87 -8.34
C GLY A 24 1.14 -10.10 -9.66
N ARG A 25 2.23 -10.30 -10.41
CA ARG A 25 2.44 -9.72 -11.75
C ARG A 25 1.36 -10.15 -12.74
N GLN A 26 1.08 -11.46 -12.84
CA GLN A 26 0.06 -11.98 -13.74
C GLN A 26 -1.33 -11.40 -13.42
N ARG A 27 -1.69 -11.36 -12.13
CA ARG A 27 -2.95 -10.76 -11.66
C ARG A 27 -3.04 -9.28 -12.03
N ALA A 28 -1.97 -8.52 -11.82
CA ALA A 28 -1.92 -7.10 -12.13
C ALA A 28 -2.13 -6.84 -13.63
N ALA A 29 -1.49 -7.63 -14.49
CA ALA A 29 -1.67 -7.54 -15.95
C ALA A 29 -3.13 -7.81 -16.37
N ILE A 30 -3.75 -8.86 -15.82
CA ILE A 30 -5.16 -9.18 -16.07
C ILE A 30 -6.07 -8.03 -15.62
N ILE A 31 -5.85 -7.48 -14.42
CA ILE A 31 -6.66 -6.37 -13.92
C ILE A 31 -6.50 -5.14 -14.82
N ALA A 32 -5.26 -4.79 -15.20
CA ALA A 32 -4.98 -3.62 -16.02
C ALA A 32 -5.70 -3.68 -17.38
N ALA A 33 -5.80 -4.87 -17.98
CA ALA A 33 -6.47 -5.09 -19.27
C ALA A 33 -8.01 -5.03 -19.20
N ASN A 34 -8.62 -5.11 -18.01
CA ASN A 34 -10.07 -5.31 -17.86
C ASN A 34 -10.72 -4.19 -17.02
N PRO A 35 -11.50 -3.26 -17.63
CA PRO A 35 -12.10 -2.12 -16.93
C PRO A 35 -12.92 -2.49 -15.69
N GLU A 36 -13.73 -3.54 -15.76
CA GLU A 36 -14.54 -4.00 -14.63
C GLU A 36 -13.69 -4.53 -13.47
N LEU A 37 -12.57 -5.20 -13.78
CA LEU A 37 -11.65 -5.69 -12.75
C LEU A 37 -10.89 -4.52 -12.12
N ARG A 38 -10.55 -3.47 -12.87
CA ARG A 38 -10.00 -2.22 -12.30
C ARG A 38 -10.99 -1.57 -11.34
N ALA A 39 -12.26 -1.48 -11.72
CA ALA A 39 -13.30 -0.94 -10.84
C ALA A 39 -13.43 -1.75 -9.54
N ARG A 40 -13.47 -3.08 -9.64
CA ARG A 40 -13.50 -3.97 -8.46
C ARG A 40 -12.25 -3.83 -7.60
N GLU A 41 -11.07 -3.66 -8.21
CA GLU A 41 -9.82 -3.47 -7.47
C GLU A 41 -9.83 -2.16 -6.67
N LEU A 42 -10.32 -1.07 -7.27
CA LEU A 42 -10.48 0.21 -6.58
C LEU A 42 -11.46 0.09 -5.39
N ILE A 43 -12.58 -0.61 -5.56
CA ILE A 43 -13.54 -0.88 -4.47
C ILE A 43 -12.87 -1.67 -3.34
N LYS A 44 -12.08 -2.69 -3.68
CA LYS A 44 -11.36 -3.51 -2.69
C LYS A 44 -10.36 -2.68 -1.90
N LEU A 45 -9.59 -1.82 -2.57
CA LEU A 45 -8.62 -0.93 -1.91
C LEU A 45 -9.31 0.12 -1.03
N ALA A 46 -10.47 0.63 -1.43
CA ALA A 46 -11.29 1.51 -0.59
C ALA A 46 -11.79 0.80 0.67
N ALA A 47 -12.20 -0.47 0.56
CA ALA A 47 -12.60 -1.27 1.72
C ALA A 47 -11.42 -1.52 2.69
N TRP A 48 -10.21 -1.74 2.16
CA TRP A 48 -9.00 -1.86 2.98
C TRP A 48 -8.67 -0.55 3.71
N SER A 49 -8.78 0.59 3.03
CA SER A 49 -8.63 1.92 3.65
C SER A 49 -9.60 2.10 4.81
N ALA A 50 -10.88 1.80 4.60
CA ALA A 50 -11.90 1.91 5.65
C ALA A 50 -11.58 1.02 6.87
N ALA A 51 -11.20 -0.23 6.65
CA ALA A 51 -10.83 -1.15 7.73
C ALA A 51 -9.58 -0.70 8.52
N LEU A 52 -8.60 -0.12 7.83
CA LEU A 52 -7.43 0.49 8.47
C LEU A 52 -7.82 1.70 9.30
N ALA A 53 -8.65 2.60 8.76
CA ALA A 53 -9.12 3.78 9.47
C ALA A 53 -9.87 3.40 10.75
N ASP A 54 -10.81 2.45 10.67
CA ASP A 54 -11.54 1.94 11.83
C ASP A 54 -10.61 1.35 12.90
N THR A 55 -9.60 0.61 12.46
CA THR A 55 -8.61 0.01 13.36
C THR A 55 -7.76 1.07 14.06
N LEU A 56 -7.34 2.11 13.34
CA LEU A 56 -6.57 3.21 13.89
C LEU A 56 -7.40 4.06 14.87
N GLN A 57 -8.69 4.28 14.59
CA GLN A 57 -9.61 4.96 15.51
C GLN A 57 -9.78 4.17 16.81
N ARG A 58 -9.98 2.85 16.73
CA ARG A 58 -10.03 1.98 17.93
C ARG A 58 -8.72 2.01 18.74
N ARG A 59 -7.61 2.40 18.12
CA ARG A 59 -6.30 2.59 18.76
C ARG A 59 -6.05 4.03 19.25
N GLY A 60 -7.07 4.89 19.24
CA GLY A 60 -7.04 6.22 19.84
C GLY A 60 -6.70 7.37 18.89
N LEU A 61 -6.60 7.14 17.58
CA LEU A 61 -6.47 8.24 16.62
C LEU A 61 -7.80 8.97 16.43
N SER A 62 -7.75 10.29 16.19
CA SER A 62 -8.91 11.04 15.74
C SER A 62 -9.41 10.51 14.40
N ALA A 63 -10.72 10.65 14.13
CA ALA A 63 -11.31 10.15 12.89
C ALA A 63 -10.62 10.70 11.62
N ALA A 64 -10.29 11.99 11.62
CA ALA A 64 -9.58 12.65 10.53
C ALA A 64 -8.15 12.10 10.34
N ALA A 65 -7.38 11.97 11.43
CA ALA A 65 -6.02 11.44 11.37
C ALA A 65 -5.99 9.97 10.95
N ALA A 66 -6.92 9.15 11.46
CA ALA A 66 -7.05 7.75 11.10
C ALA A 66 -7.38 7.57 9.62
N ARG A 67 -8.35 8.33 9.09
CA ARG A 67 -8.72 8.30 7.67
C ARG A 67 -7.56 8.73 6.77
N LEU A 68 -6.91 9.85 7.09
CA LEU A 68 -5.76 10.33 6.32
C LEU A 68 -4.63 9.29 6.30
N THR A 69 -4.30 8.73 7.47
CA THR A 69 -3.25 7.71 7.59
C THR A 69 -3.58 6.46 6.77
N ALA A 70 -4.84 6.02 6.77
CA ALA A 70 -5.29 4.86 6.01
C ALA A 70 -5.23 5.07 4.49
N GLU A 71 -5.70 6.21 4.00
CA GLU A 71 -5.61 6.54 2.56
C GLU A 71 -4.15 6.59 2.10
N VAL A 72 -3.29 7.23 2.89
CA VAL A 72 -1.85 7.28 2.65
C VAL A 72 -1.23 5.88 2.63
N ALA A 73 -1.63 4.99 3.54
CA ALA A 73 -1.18 3.60 3.56
C ALA A 73 -1.46 2.89 2.22
N ILE A 74 -2.67 3.06 1.69
CA ILE A 74 -3.07 2.47 0.41
C ILE A 74 -2.27 3.05 -0.75
N VAL A 75 -1.97 4.34 -0.74
CA VAL A 75 -1.11 4.97 -1.77
C VAL A 75 0.30 4.39 -1.73
N VAL A 76 0.91 4.30 -0.54
CA VAL A 76 2.24 3.70 -0.33
C VAL A 76 2.27 2.25 -0.81
N PHE A 77 1.26 1.45 -0.42
CA PHE A 77 1.12 0.07 -0.86
C PHE A 77 1.11 -0.05 -2.40
N ARG A 78 0.29 0.76 -3.08
CA ARG A 78 0.18 0.73 -4.55
C ARG A 78 1.51 1.09 -5.22
N LEU A 79 2.16 2.17 -4.78
CA LEU A 79 3.45 2.58 -5.32
C LEU A 79 4.52 1.50 -5.17
N ALA A 80 4.57 0.86 -4.01
CA ALA A 80 5.48 -0.24 -3.76
C ALA A 80 5.13 -1.47 -4.62
N PHE A 81 3.85 -1.82 -4.72
CA PHE A 81 3.39 -2.98 -5.49
C PHE A 81 3.66 -2.82 -6.98
N ASP A 82 3.33 -1.66 -7.56
CA ASP A 82 3.52 -1.38 -8.98
C ASP A 82 5.01 -1.50 -9.36
N ARG A 83 5.92 -0.92 -8.56
CA ARG A 83 7.37 -1.08 -8.77
C ARG A 83 7.82 -2.53 -8.56
N TRP A 84 7.25 -3.22 -7.58
CA TRP A 84 7.65 -4.59 -7.24
C TRP A 84 7.30 -5.59 -8.34
N ILE A 85 6.19 -5.40 -9.05
CA ILE A 85 5.81 -6.30 -10.15
C ILE A 85 6.57 -6.05 -11.46
N GLU A 86 7.35 -4.96 -11.59
CA GLU A 86 8.20 -4.72 -12.77
C GLU A 86 9.24 -5.84 -12.94
N ASP A 87 9.53 -6.22 -14.19
CA ASP A 87 10.50 -7.30 -14.49
C ASP A 87 11.94 -6.93 -14.15
N THR A 88 12.28 -5.64 -14.23
CA THR A 88 13.63 -5.10 -14.05
C THR A 88 14.00 -4.80 -12.60
N ASN A 89 13.12 -5.11 -11.65
CA ASN A 89 13.31 -4.75 -10.26
C ASN A 89 13.79 -5.95 -9.43
N ASP A 90 14.95 -5.85 -8.79
CA ASP A 90 15.46 -6.89 -7.90
C ASP A 90 15.15 -6.64 -6.41
N ARG A 91 14.54 -5.49 -6.10
CA ARG A 91 14.19 -5.11 -4.73
C ARG A 91 12.99 -5.90 -4.22
N ASP A 92 13.03 -6.26 -2.93
CA ASP A 92 11.90 -6.89 -2.27
C ASP A 92 10.78 -5.88 -1.98
N PHE A 93 9.57 -6.41 -1.78
CA PHE A 93 8.41 -5.58 -1.50
C PHE A 93 8.57 -4.72 -0.22
N PRO A 94 9.07 -5.24 0.92
CA PRO A 94 9.32 -4.43 2.11
C PRO A 94 10.25 -3.23 1.86
N GLN A 95 11.31 -3.38 1.07
CA GLN A 95 12.20 -2.28 0.70
C GLN A 95 11.46 -1.20 -0.07
N LEU A 96 10.61 -1.58 -1.02
CA LEU A 96 9.84 -0.63 -1.84
C LEU A 96 8.79 0.12 -1.01
N VAL A 97 8.22 -0.51 0.02
CA VAL A 97 7.35 0.15 1.00
C VAL A 97 8.13 1.24 1.76
N ARG A 98 9.34 0.94 2.26
CA ARG A 98 10.19 1.93 2.93
C ARG A 98 10.55 3.09 2.02
N GLU A 99 10.96 2.80 0.79
CA GLU A 99 11.28 3.83 -0.21
C GLU A 99 10.09 4.75 -0.49
N ALA A 100 8.88 4.20 -0.62
CA ALA A 100 7.67 5.00 -0.83
C ALA A 100 7.31 5.87 0.38
N LEU A 101 7.54 5.38 1.60
CA LEU A 101 7.35 6.16 2.83
C LEU A 101 8.37 7.27 2.99
N ASP A 102 9.63 7.03 2.64
CA ASP A 102 10.66 8.06 2.69
C ASP A 102 10.42 9.13 1.63
N GLN A 103 9.92 8.76 0.45
CA GLN A 103 9.41 9.71 -0.55
C GLN A 103 8.26 10.56 0.01
N LEU A 104 7.30 9.95 0.71
CA LEU A 104 6.20 10.68 1.36
C LEU A 104 6.73 11.67 2.43
N LYS A 105 7.69 11.26 3.25
CA LYS A 105 8.30 12.16 4.26
C LYS A 105 9.00 13.33 3.57
N ALA A 106 9.77 13.06 2.51
CA ALA A 106 10.47 14.10 1.77
C ALA A 106 9.51 15.16 1.20
N VAL A 107 8.37 14.76 0.62
CA VAL A 107 7.42 15.73 0.06
C VAL A 107 6.63 16.51 1.12
N THR A 108 6.50 15.99 2.34
CA THR A 108 5.76 16.67 3.43
C THR A 108 6.62 17.63 4.25
N VAL A 109 7.94 17.46 4.26
CA VAL A 109 8.88 18.39 4.91
C VAL A 109 9.11 19.66 4.06
N GLY A 110 8.67 19.66 2.79
CA GLY A 110 8.97 20.70 1.82
C GLY A 110 10.37 20.49 1.24
N ALA A 111 10.49 20.57 -0.09
CA ALA A 111 11.79 20.64 -0.75
C ALA A 111 12.43 22.01 -0.53
#